data_AF-A0A3R6Y0G0-F1
#
_entry.id   AF-A0A3R6Y0G0-F1
#
_cell.length_a   1.000
_cell.length_b   1.000
_cell.length_c   1.000
_cell.angle_alpha   90.00
_cell.angle_beta   90.00
_cell.angle_gamma   90.00
#
_symmetry.space_group_name_H-M   'P 1'
#
loop_
_entity.id
_entity.type
_entity.pdbx_description
1 polymer ?
#
loop_
_entity_poly.entity_id
_entity_poly.type
_entity_poly.pdbx_seq_one_letter_code
_entity_poly.pdbx_strand_id
1 'polypeptide(L)'
;MKKIKLNNNSEKILNCEYELDPTEKYVIDIQEEMEFQIAIMESFLVMGPPPAIKNYHAWLDENNFDVNMPNPTNEVVACYYGVKPLWKTVYSQGIVVMDERDDDYFIVMECSNKNKGYKHTKVILTLGGCI
;
A
#
# COMPACT_ATOMS: atom_id res chain seq x y z
N MET A 1 -0.76 -16.97 6.08
CA MET A 1 -0.39 -15.54 6.00
C MET A 1 1.11 -15.47 5.74
N LYS A 2 1.54 -14.61 4.82
CA LYS A 2 2.93 -14.47 4.41
C LYS A 2 3.49 -13.17 4.98
N LYS A 3 4.48 -13.27 5.87
CA LYS A 3 5.20 -12.11 6.39
C LYS A 3 6.02 -11.48 5.26
N ILE A 4 5.93 -10.17 5.10
CA ILE A 4 6.69 -9.41 4.10
C ILE A 4 7.39 -8.22 4.75
N LYS A 5 8.47 -7.75 4.11
CA LYS A 5 9.05 -6.43 4.37
C LYS A 5 8.83 -5.56 3.14
N LEU A 6 8.32 -4.35 3.30
CA LEU A 6 7.92 -3.51 2.17
C LEU A 6 9.12 -2.88 1.45
N ASN A 7 10.26 -2.78 2.15
CA ASN A 7 11.51 -2.22 1.62
C ASN A 7 12.41 -3.22 0.86
N ASN A 8 12.09 -4.52 0.92
CA ASN A 8 12.87 -5.55 0.24
C ASN A 8 12.34 -5.75 -1.18
N ASN A 9 13.06 -5.23 -2.16
CA ASN A 9 12.78 -5.54 -3.58
C ASN A 9 13.33 -6.93 -3.89
N SER A 10 12.48 -7.83 -4.41
CA SER A 10 12.98 -9.15 -4.81
C SER A 10 13.70 -9.07 -6.16
N GLU A 11 14.91 -9.63 -6.25
CA GLU A 11 15.74 -9.61 -7.48
C GLU A 11 15.09 -10.33 -8.68
N LYS A 12 13.98 -11.04 -8.48
CA LYS A 12 13.31 -11.87 -9.49
C LYS A 12 12.38 -11.12 -10.45
N ILE A 13 12.27 -9.78 -10.39
CA ILE A 13 11.15 -9.05 -11.01
C ILE A 13 11.60 -8.26 -12.24
N LEU A 14 12.14 -8.96 -13.23
CA LEU A 14 12.43 -8.31 -14.51
C LEU A 14 11.17 -8.07 -15.36
N ASN A 15 10.08 -8.85 -15.16
CA ASN A 15 8.92 -8.85 -16.08
C ASN A 15 7.51 -8.74 -15.45
N CYS A 16 7.35 -8.62 -14.13
CA CYS A 16 6.01 -8.46 -13.52
C CYS A 16 5.62 -6.97 -13.39
N GLU A 17 4.34 -6.66 -13.57
CA GLU A 17 3.82 -5.29 -13.36
C GLU A 17 3.81 -4.92 -11.87
N TYR A 18 3.56 -5.92 -11.02
CA TYR A 18 3.49 -5.82 -9.56
C TYR A 18 4.20 -6.99 -8.88
N GLU A 19 4.73 -6.76 -7.68
CA GLU A 19 5.38 -7.74 -6.82
C GLU A 19 4.38 -8.43 -5.88
N LEU A 20 3.39 -7.69 -5.40
CA LEU A 20 2.40 -8.20 -4.44
C LEU A 20 1.20 -8.80 -5.18
N ASP A 21 0.76 -9.97 -4.73
CA ASP A 21 -0.48 -10.59 -5.20
C ASP A 21 -1.63 -10.20 -4.27
N PRO A 22 -2.64 -9.45 -4.73
CA PRO A 22 -3.77 -9.03 -3.88
C PRO A 22 -4.64 -10.19 -3.37
N THR A 23 -4.49 -11.38 -3.92
CA THR A 23 -5.20 -12.60 -3.47
C THR A 23 -4.44 -13.35 -2.38
N GLU A 24 -3.23 -12.89 -2.03
CA GLU A 24 -2.42 -13.44 -0.95
C GLU A 24 -2.66 -12.68 0.36
N LYS A 25 -2.67 -13.39 1.48
CA LYS A 25 -2.80 -12.80 2.81
C LYS A 25 -1.45 -12.40 3.37
N TYR A 26 -1.10 -11.13 3.29
CA TYR A 26 0.15 -10.59 3.80
C TYR A 26 0.05 -10.03 5.21
N VAL A 27 1.15 -10.19 5.95
CA VAL A 27 1.31 -9.63 7.28
C VAL A 27 2.61 -8.81 7.32
N ILE A 28 2.58 -7.65 7.99
CA ILE A 28 3.73 -6.77 8.22
C ILE A 28 3.99 -6.60 9.71
N ASP A 29 5.15 -6.07 10.07
CA ASP A 29 5.39 -5.52 11.41
C ASP A 29 5.44 -4.00 11.26
N ILE A 30 4.36 -3.30 11.65
CA ILE A 30 4.25 -1.86 11.45
C ILE A 30 5.37 -1.09 12.18
N GLN A 31 5.85 -1.61 13.31
CA GLN A 31 6.92 -0.98 14.08
C GLN A 31 8.26 -1.08 13.34
N GLU A 32 8.55 -2.20 12.68
CA GLU A 32 9.74 -2.35 11.84
C GLU A 32 9.63 -1.57 10.51
N GLU A 33 8.42 -1.37 9.98
CA GLU A 33 8.21 -0.63 8.72
C GLU A 33 8.24 0.89 8.90
N MET A 34 7.91 1.40 10.09
CA MET A 34 7.69 2.84 10.36
C MET A 34 8.85 3.74 9.90
N GLU A 35 10.09 3.41 10.26
CA GLU A 35 11.26 4.22 9.91
C GLU A 35 11.41 4.36 8.39
N PHE A 36 11.22 3.25 7.65
CA PHE A 36 11.35 3.26 6.20
C PHE A 36 10.19 3.98 5.53
N GLN A 37 8.97 3.84 6.05
CA GLN A 37 7.80 4.57 5.53
C GLN A 37 7.91 6.07 5.76
N ILE A 38 8.43 6.51 6.92
CA ILE A 38 8.73 7.93 7.18
C ILE A 38 9.78 8.43 6.18
N ALA A 39 10.88 7.69 5.97
CA ALA A 39 11.90 8.07 5.00
C ALA A 39 11.35 8.19 3.56
N ILE A 40 10.44 7.29 3.16
CA ILE A 40 9.74 7.41 1.87
C ILE A 40 8.92 8.70 1.82
N MET A 41 8.11 8.99 2.84
CA MET A 41 7.28 10.20 2.88
C MET A 41 8.13 11.48 2.86
N GLU A 42 9.25 11.52 3.58
CA GLU A 42 10.19 12.64 3.56
C GLU A 42 10.81 12.82 2.17
N SER A 43 11.13 11.72 1.47
CA SER A 43 11.62 11.79 0.09
C SER A 43 10.63 12.47 -0.85
N PHE A 44 9.32 12.34 -0.60
CA PHE A 44 8.28 12.99 -1.40
C PHE A 44 8.27 14.51 -1.24
N LEU A 45 8.78 15.06 -0.14
CA LEU A 45 8.91 16.50 0.04
C LEU A 45 9.98 17.11 -0.88
N VAL A 46 10.99 16.31 -1.26
CA VAL A 46 12.11 16.75 -2.10
C VAL A 46 11.88 16.38 -3.57
N MET A 47 11.45 15.14 -3.82
CA MET A 47 11.30 14.58 -5.17
C MET A 47 9.88 14.75 -5.74
N GLY A 48 8.90 15.10 -4.90
CA GLY A 48 7.48 14.97 -5.19
C GLY A 48 6.95 13.56 -4.89
N PRO A 49 5.63 13.40 -4.68
CA PRO A 49 5.02 12.08 -4.51
C PRO A 49 4.91 11.33 -5.86
N PRO A 50 4.85 9.99 -5.85
CA PRO A 50 4.60 9.22 -7.05
C PRO A 50 3.23 9.61 -7.66
N PRO A 51 3.11 9.75 -8.99
CA PRO A 51 1.83 10.03 -9.64
C PRO A 51 0.73 9.01 -9.30
N ALA A 52 1.13 7.78 -8.98
CA ALA A 52 0.28 6.69 -8.49
C ALA A 52 -0.58 7.05 -7.27
N ILE A 53 -0.19 8.05 -6.45
CA ILE A 53 -0.99 8.49 -5.30
C ILE A 53 -2.41 8.94 -5.71
N LYS A 54 -2.58 9.41 -6.95
CA LYS A 54 -3.90 9.79 -7.49
C LYS A 54 -4.85 8.61 -7.58
N ASN A 55 -4.37 7.37 -7.71
CA ASN A 55 -5.24 6.20 -7.73
C ASN A 55 -5.79 5.88 -6.35
N TYR A 56 -5.04 6.16 -5.29
CA TYR A 56 -5.56 6.08 -3.93
C TYR A 56 -6.67 7.11 -3.70
N HIS A 57 -6.44 8.37 -4.08
CA HIS A 57 -7.47 9.42 -3.92
C HIS A 57 -8.72 9.12 -4.74
N ALA A 58 -8.58 8.64 -5.97
CA ALA A 58 -9.73 8.21 -6.77
C ALA A 58 -10.50 7.07 -6.11
N TRP A 59 -9.82 6.10 -5.51
CA TRP A 59 -10.48 5.02 -4.77
C TRP A 59 -11.23 5.55 -3.53
N LEU A 60 -10.65 6.50 -2.78
CA LEU A 60 -11.34 7.15 -1.67
C LEU A 60 -12.62 7.86 -2.15
N ASP A 61 -12.51 8.69 -3.20
CA ASP A 61 -13.63 9.43 -3.77
C ASP A 61 -14.76 8.50 -4.25
N GLU A 62 -14.41 7.42 -4.98
CA GLU A 62 -15.36 6.42 -5.47
C GLU A 62 -16.12 5.70 -4.35
N ASN A 63 -15.51 5.59 -3.17
CA ASN A 63 -16.09 4.95 -1.99
C ASN A 63 -16.65 5.96 -0.97
N ASN A 64 -16.74 7.25 -1.32
CA ASN A 64 -17.22 8.35 -0.46
C ASN A 64 -16.42 8.53 0.84
N PHE A 65 -15.12 8.27 0.79
CA PHE A 65 -14.20 8.56 1.88
C PHE A 65 -13.63 9.96 1.77
N ASP A 66 -13.50 10.65 2.90
CA ASP A 66 -12.87 11.97 2.96
C ASP A 66 -11.36 11.81 3.16
N VAL A 67 -10.58 12.31 2.20
CA VAL A 67 -9.11 12.30 2.23
C VAL A 67 -8.49 13.01 3.44
N ASN A 68 -9.24 13.88 4.13
CA ASN A 68 -8.78 14.62 5.30
C ASN A 68 -9.18 13.97 6.62
N MET A 69 -9.91 12.85 6.57
CA MET A 69 -10.39 12.13 7.75
C MET A 69 -9.70 10.76 7.84
N PRO A 70 -9.54 10.21 9.05
CA PRO A 70 -8.96 8.89 9.20
C PRO A 70 -10.01 7.83 8.85
N ASN A 71 -9.95 7.38 7.60
CA ASN A 71 -10.79 6.34 6.99
C ASN A 71 -9.95 5.64 5.90
N PRO A 72 -10.35 4.44 5.42
CA PRO A 72 -11.50 3.61 5.78
C PRO A 72 -11.34 2.83 7.10
N THR A 73 -12.40 2.13 7.53
CA THR A 73 -12.37 1.30 8.74
C THR A 73 -11.85 -0.12 8.50
N ASN A 74 -11.42 -0.80 9.57
CA ASN A 74 -11.04 -2.22 9.52
C ASN A 74 -12.15 -3.11 8.91
N GLU A 75 -13.43 -2.87 9.24
CA GLU A 75 -14.52 -3.69 8.67
C GLU A 75 -14.69 -3.50 7.17
N VAL A 76 -14.47 -2.28 6.67
CA VAL A 76 -14.55 -1.97 5.23
C VAL A 76 -13.47 -2.73 4.47
N VAL A 77 -12.23 -2.66 4.96
CA VAL A 77 -11.07 -3.19 4.22
C VAL A 77 -10.92 -4.71 4.39
N ALA A 78 -11.47 -5.30 5.44
CA ALA A 78 -11.39 -6.75 5.70
C ALA A 78 -11.90 -7.60 4.53
N CYS A 79 -12.90 -7.13 3.77
CA CYS A 79 -13.44 -7.87 2.62
C CYS A 79 -12.49 -7.93 1.40
N TYR A 80 -11.41 -7.15 1.40
CA TYR A 80 -10.38 -7.13 0.37
C TYR A 80 -9.17 -8.00 0.75
N TYR A 81 -8.94 -8.24 2.04
CA TYR A 81 -7.74 -8.89 2.56
C TYR A 81 -7.53 -10.32 2.02
N GLY A 82 -6.54 -10.48 1.14
CA GLY A 82 -6.23 -11.74 0.45
C GLY A 82 -7.38 -12.25 -0.42
N VAL A 83 -8.19 -11.33 -0.97
CA VAL A 83 -9.31 -11.65 -1.86
C VAL A 83 -9.18 -10.91 -3.17
N LYS A 84 -9.02 -9.58 -3.13
CA LYS A 84 -8.94 -8.72 -4.30
C LYS A 84 -8.31 -7.38 -3.92
N PRO A 85 -7.73 -6.63 -4.88
CA PRO A 85 -7.19 -5.31 -4.56
C PRO A 85 -8.32 -4.30 -4.32
N LEU A 86 -8.01 -3.25 -3.57
CA LEU A 86 -8.86 -2.06 -3.42
C LEU A 86 -9.02 -1.36 -4.78
N TRP A 87 -7.90 -1.16 -5.47
CA TRP A 87 -7.85 -0.74 -6.87
C TRP A 87 -6.68 -1.42 -7.58
N LYS A 88 -6.76 -1.54 -8.91
CA LYS A 88 -5.65 -1.97 -9.76
C LYS A 88 -5.69 -1.24 -11.08
N THR A 89 -4.62 -0.50 -11.37
CA THR A 89 -4.44 0.21 -12.64
C THR A 89 -3.17 -0.28 -13.33
N VAL A 90 -2.75 0.41 -14.38
CA VAL A 90 -1.42 0.21 -14.99
C VAL A 90 -0.30 0.90 -14.21
N TYR A 91 -0.64 1.77 -13.26
CA TYR A 91 0.31 2.56 -12.49
C TYR A 91 0.40 2.12 -11.03
N SER A 92 -0.68 1.70 -10.39
CA SER A 92 -0.59 1.17 -9.03
C SER A 92 -1.68 0.18 -8.72
N GLN A 93 -1.44 -0.58 -7.67
CA GLN A 93 -2.49 -1.32 -6.98
C GLN A 93 -2.49 -0.95 -5.50
N GLY A 94 -3.68 -0.99 -4.90
CA GLY A 94 -3.89 -0.89 -3.47
C GLY A 94 -4.27 -2.26 -2.94
N ILE A 95 -3.55 -2.75 -1.94
CA ILE A 95 -3.86 -4.00 -1.27
C ILE A 95 -4.03 -3.78 0.22
N VAL A 96 -4.74 -4.70 0.86
CA VAL A 96 -4.88 -4.73 2.30
C VAL A 96 -3.87 -5.72 2.87
N VAL A 97 -3.13 -5.28 3.87
CA VAL A 97 -2.24 -6.12 4.69
C VAL A 97 -2.67 -6.01 6.15
N MET A 98 -2.29 -6.98 6.96
CA MET A 98 -2.57 -6.99 8.40
C MET A 98 -1.27 -6.76 9.17
N ASP A 99 -1.30 -6.15 10.34
CA ASP A 99 -0.16 -6.18 11.25
C ASP A 99 -0.01 -7.55 11.91
N GLU A 100 1.20 -7.90 12.36
CA GLU A 100 1.44 -9.19 13.00
C GLU A 100 1.14 -9.22 14.50
N ARG A 101 1.02 -8.03 15.12
CA ARG A 101 0.89 -7.85 16.57
C ARG A 101 -0.52 -7.38 16.94
N ASP A 102 -1.13 -6.55 16.12
CA ASP A 102 -2.53 -6.16 16.20
C ASP A 102 -3.34 -6.67 14.99
N ASP A 103 -4.64 -6.96 15.19
CA ASP A 103 -5.56 -7.38 14.11
C ASP A 103 -5.94 -6.19 13.20
N ASP A 104 -5.15 -5.12 13.19
CA ASP A 104 -5.38 -3.93 12.39
C ASP A 104 -4.96 -4.15 10.94
N TYR A 105 -5.72 -3.53 10.05
CA TYR A 105 -5.47 -3.53 8.63
C TYR A 105 -4.81 -2.24 8.17
N PHE A 106 -3.96 -2.39 7.16
CA PHE A 106 -3.24 -1.28 6.54
C PHE A 106 -3.43 -1.34 5.03
N ILE A 107 -3.56 -0.15 4.43
CA ILE A 107 -3.59 -0.02 2.97
C ILE A 107 -2.17 0.20 2.48
N VAL A 108 -1.68 -0.74 1.67
CA VAL A 108 -0.39 -0.64 0.98
C VAL A 108 -0.65 -0.33 -0.48
N MET A 109 -0.13 0.80 -0.95
CA MET A 109 -0.02 1.08 -2.37
C MET A 109 1.31 0.54 -2.90
N GLU A 110 1.25 -0.26 -3.97
CA GLU A 110 2.41 -0.63 -4.74
C GLU A 110 2.42 0.10 -6.09
N CYS A 111 3.50 0.82 -6.37
CA CYS A 111 3.74 1.42 -7.68
C CYS A 111 4.18 0.35 -8.69
N SER A 112 3.56 0.34 -9.87
CA SER A 112 3.99 -0.54 -10.96
C SER A 112 5.35 -0.14 -11.53
N ASN A 113 5.89 -1.00 -12.38
CA ASN A 113 7.12 -0.72 -13.14
C ASN A 113 7.03 0.48 -14.09
N LYS A 114 5.83 1.05 -14.33
CA LYS A 114 5.62 2.23 -15.17
C LYS A 114 5.83 3.56 -14.42
N ASN A 115 5.92 3.55 -13.09
CA ASN A 115 6.27 4.74 -12.31
C ASN A 115 7.78 4.97 -12.34
N LYS A 116 8.24 5.77 -13.30
CA LYS A 116 9.65 6.16 -13.38
C LYS A 116 10.08 6.84 -12.08
N GLY A 117 11.17 6.36 -11.47
CA GLY A 117 11.67 6.85 -10.18
C GLY A 117 11.05 6.19 -8.95
N TYR A 118 9.93 5.47 -9.09
CA TYR A 118 9.19 4.85 -7.97
C TYR A 118 8.79 3.40 -8.28
N LYS A 119 9.56 2.71 -9.14
CA LYS A 119 9.24 1.36 -9.58
C LYS A 119 9.18 0.42 -8.36
N HIS A 120 8.05 -0.26 -8.18
CA HIS A 120 7.78 -1.21 -7.09
C HIS A 120 7.90 -0.63 -5.67
N THR A 121 7.93 0.70 -5.54
CA THR A 121 7.85 1.37 -4.24
C THR A 121 6.51 1.01 -3.59
N LYS A 122 6.58 0.54 -2.36
CA LYS A 122 5.44 0.18 -1.52
C LYS A 122 5.30 1.22 -0.42
N VAL A 123 4.12 1.80 -0.31
CA VAL A 123 3.82 2.89 0.63
C VAL A 123 2.62 2.50 1.46
N ILE A 124 2.75 2.57 2.79
CA ILE A 124 1.62 2.46 3.72
C ILE A 124 0.88 3.80 3.70
N LEU A 125 -0.37 3.79 3.25
CA LEU A 125 -1.20 4.99 3.11
C LEU A 125 -1.97 5.34 4.38
N THR A 126 -2.09 4.38 5.29
CA THR A 126 -2.83 4.49 6.56
C THR A 126 -1.89 4.18 7.72
N LEU A 127 -0.88 5.03 7.96
CA LEU A 127 0.16 4.77 8.99
C LEU A 127 -0.40 4.60 10.41
N GLY A 128 -1.58 5.16 10.70
CA GLY A 128 -2.29 4.98 11.95
C GLY A 128 -3.22 3.77 12.00
N GLY A 129 -3.17 2.88 11.00
CA GLY A 129 -4.14 1.80 10.80
C GLY A 129 -5.42 2.26 10.09
N CYS A 130 -6.22 1.29 9.65
CA CYS A 130 -7.62 1.52 9.31
C CYS A 130 -8.42 1.55 10.62
N ILE A 131 -9.24 2.58 10.82
CA ILE A 131 -9.89 2.85 12.11
C ILE A 131 -11.03 1.87 12.45
#